data_AF-A0AA42RB40-F1
#
_entry.id   AF-A0AA42RB40-F1
#
_cell.length_a   1.000
_cell.length_b   1.000
_cell.length_c   1.000
_cell.angle_alpha   90.00
_cell.angle_beta   90.00
_cell.angle_gamma   90.00
#
_symmetry.space_group_name_H-M   'P 1'
#
loop_
_entity.id
_entity.type
_entity.pdbx_description
1 polymer ?
#
loop_
_entity_poly.entity_id
_entity_poly.type
_entity_poly.pdbx_seq_one_letter_code
_entity_poly.pdbx_strand_id
1 'polypeptide(L)'
;GSHELFVPFRDNKNLVGGLASTVYSNVQRIELNLLKAARDVEAAVKLGIGNKASIFILMPGDEVESLNNEQVISIENALDKFNWHMNKQGISVGGHTSISGLADEICSWANVA
;
A
#
# COMPACT_ATOMS: atom_id res chain seq x y z
N GLY A 1 -21.06 -18.43 -7.59
CA GLY A 1 -20.47 -18.18 -6.26
C GLY A 1 -19.96 -16.75 -6.24
N SER A 2 -20.42 -15.91 -5.32
CA SER A 2 -19.91 -14.55 -5.17
C SER A 2 -18.52 -14.61 -4.54
N HIS A 3 -17.48 -14.50 -5.37
CA HIS A 3 -16.15 -14.19 -4.85
C HIS A 3 -16.15 -12.71 -4.51
N GLU A 4 -16.19 -12.38 -3.22
CA GLU A 4 -15.97 -11.01 -2.78
C GLU A 4 -14.53 -10.60 -3.08
N LEU A 5 -14.34 -9.39 -3.59
CA LEU A 5 -13.02 -8.80 -3.79
C LEU A 5 -12.33 -8.70 -2.43
N PHE A 6 -11.11 -9.23 -2.32
CA PHE A 6 -10.34 -9.13 -1.09
C PHE A 6 -9.79 -7.71 -0.94
N VAL A 7 -10.40 -6.92 -0.06
CA VAL A 7 -9.92 -5.59 0.29
C VAL A 7 -9.82 -5.52 1.82
N PRO A 8 -8.59 -5.51 2.38
CA PRO A 8 -8.39 -5.74 3.81
C PRO A 8 -8.97 -4.62 4.68
N PHE A 9 -9.02 -3.39 4.17
CA PHE A 9 -9.63 -2.27 4.86
C PHE A 9 -10.84 -1.78 4.08
N ARG A 10 -12.03 -1.91 4.66
CA ARG A 10 -13.25 -1.33 4.12
C ARG A 10 -14.18 -0.96 5.26
N ASP A 11 -14.84 0.17 5.16
CA ASP A 11 -16.02 0.44 5.96
C ASP A 11 -17.27 0.22 5.09
N ASN A 12 -18.44 0.03 5.72
CA ASN A 12 -19.70 -0.11 4.99
C ASN A 12 -20.18 1.23 4.38
N LYS A 13 -19.30 2.22 4.22
CA LYS A 13 -19.65 3.58 3.80
C LYS A 13 -18.90 3.99 2.54
N ASN A 14 -17.61 4.32 2.65
CA ASN A 14 -16.83 5.01 1.62
C ASN A 14 -15.32 4.68 1.62
N LEU A 15 -14.80 4.07 2.68
CA LEU A 15 -13.38 3.79 2.85
C LEU A 15 -13.03 2.47 2.18
N VAL A 16 -11.92 2.48 1.44
CA VAL A 16 -11.38 1.28 0.79
C VAL A 16 -9.86 1.33 0.81
N GLY A 17 -9.22 0.29 1.32
CA GLY A 17 -7.80 0.31 1.61
C GLY A 17 -7.11 -1.03 1.36
N GLY A 18 -5.92 -0.94 0.77
CA GLY A 18 -5.02 -2.07 0.51
C GLY A 18 -3.82 -2.07 1.45
N LEU A 19 -3.17 -3.22 1.57
CA LEU A 19 -1.92 -3.39 2.31
C LEU A 19 -0.87 -4.02 1.40
N ALA A 20 0.34 -3.45 1.39
CA ALA A 20 1.50 -4.03 0.74
C ALA A 20 2.68 -4.08 1.72
N SER A 21 3.52 -5.10 1.59
CA SER A 21 4.80 -5.17 2.28
C SER A 21 5.92 -5.08 1.27
N THR A 22 6.89 -4.21 1.57
CA THR A 22 8.10 -4.01 0.76
C THR A 22 9.37 -4.39 1.50
N VAL A 23 9.24 -5.11 2.63
CA VAL A 23 10.35 -5.65 3.43
C VAL A 23 10.95 -6.90 2.74
N TYR A 24 11.57 -6.69 1.58
CA TYR A 24 12.20 -7.74 0.79
C TYR A 24 13.48 -7.23 0.12
N SER A 25 14.50 -8.08 0.01
CA SER A 25 15.74 -7.75 -0.72
C SER A 25 15.59 -7.77 -2.25
N ASN A 26 14.46 -8.30 -2.74
CA ASN A 26 14.18 -8.45 -4.17
C ASN A 26 13.16 -7.40 -4.64
N VAL A 27 13.60 -6.54 -5.56
CA VAL A 27 12.79 -5.43 -6.11
C VAL A 27 11.59 -5.93 -6.90
N GLN A 28 11.70 -7.01 -7.67
CA GLN A 28 10.57 -7.53 -8.45
C GLN A 28 9.43 -8.00 -7.53
N ARG A 29 9.76 -8.56 -6.35
CA ARG A 29 8.78 -8.95 -5.34
C ARG A 29 8.10 -7.75 -4.71
N ILE A 30 8.84 -6.66 -4.49
CA ILE A 30 8.30 -5.38 -4.03
C ILE A 30 7.29 -4.84 -5.04
N GLU A 31 7.68 -4.70 -6.31
CA GLU A 31 6.82 -4.21 -7.39
C GLU A 31 5.56 -5.08 -7.54
N LEU A 32 5.70 -6.40 -7.45
CA LEU A 32 4.57 -7.33 -7.51
C LEU A 32 3.58 -7.12 -6.36
N ASN A 33 4.07 -6.93 -5.13
CA ASN A 33 3.21 -6.70 -3.97
C ASN A 33 2.47 -5.36 -4.08
N LEU A 34 3.17 -4.31 -4.51
CA LEU A 34 2.58 -2.99 -4.77
C LEU A 34 1.49 -3.07 -5.85
N LEU A 35 1.76 -3.77 -6.95
CA LEU A 35 0.80 -3.95 -8.05
C LEU A 35 -0.43 -4.77 -7.62
N LYS A 36 -0.26 -5.77 -6.76
CA LYS A 36 -1.40 -6.53 -6.21
C LYS A 36 -2.30 -5.62 -5.38
N ALA A 37 -1.73 -4.90 -4.41
CA ALA A 37 -2.49 -3.97 -3.57
C ALA A 37 -3.20 -2.88 -4.39
N ALA A 38 -2.52 -2.31 -5.39
CA ALA A 38 -3.13 -1.33 -6.29
C ALA A 38 -4.30 -1.93 -7.08
N ARG A 39 -4.14 -3.13 -7.65
CA ARG A 39 -5.23 -3.77 -8.41
C ARG A 39 -6.46 -4.04 -7.54
N ASP A 40 -6.27 -4.49 -6.30
CA ASP A 40 -7.38 -4.75 -5.39
C ASP A 40 -8.13 -3.46 -5.07
N VAL A 41 -7.41 -2.37 -4.75
CA VAL A 41 -8.04 -1.07 -4.43
C VAL A 41 -8.69 -0.44 -5.68
N GLU A 42 -8.02 -0.43 -6.83
CA GLU A 42 -8.58 0.09 -8.08
C GLU A 42 -9.85 -0.66 -8.49
N ALA A 43 -9.86 -2.00 -8.36
CA ALA A 43 -11.04 -2.80 -8.64
C ALA A 43 -12.18 -2.44 -7.70
N ALA A 44 -11.88 -2.25 -6.41
CA ALA A 44 -12.88 -1.89 -5.42
C ALA A 44 -13.50 -0.52 -5.67
N VAL A 45 -12.68 0.47 -6.03
CA VAL A 45 -13.14 1.81 -6.43
C VAL A 45 -14.02 1.72 -7.68
N LYS A 46 -13.60 0.98 -8.71
CA LYS A 46 -14.37 0.79 -9.95
C LYS A 46 -15.71 0.10 -9.73
N LEU A 47 -15.77 -0.82 -8.77
CA LEU A 47 -17.00 -1.50 -8.37
C LEU A 47 -17.90 -0.67 -7.43
N GLY A 48 -17.47 0.54 -7.04
CA GLY A 48 -18.23 1.43 -6.17
C GLY A 48 -18.27 0.98 -4.70
N ILE A 49 -17.32 0.13 -4.27
CA ILE A 49 -17.23 -0.33 -2.87
C ILE A 49 -16.85 0.83 -1.93
N GLY A 50 -16.02 1.76 -2.41
CA GLY A 50 -15.63 2.96 -1.69
C GLY A 50 -15.02 4.00 -2.64
N ASN A 51 -15.01 5.25 -2.22
CA ASN A 51 -14.46 6.38 -3.01
C ASN A 51 -13.29 7.08 -2.31
N LYS A 52 -13.04 6.79 -1.03
CA LYS A 52 -11.88 7.24 -0.27
C LYS A 52 -10.88 6.10 -0.22
N ALA A 53 -9.95 6.11 -1.17
CA ALA A 53 -9.02 5.02 -1.40
C ALA A 53 -7.64 5.28 -0.79
N SER A 54 -7.04 4.25 -0.18
CA SER A 54 -5.67 4.31 0.31
C SER A 54 -4.91 2.99 0.13
N ILE A 55 -3.59 3.05 0.02
CA ILE A 55 -2.72 1.88 0.08
C ILE A 55 -1.68 2.12 1.16
N PHE A 56 -1.60 1.18 2.10
CA PHE A 56 -0.66 1.24 3.22
C PHE A 56 0.52 0.32 2.94
N ILE A 57 1.72 0.84 3.13
CA ILE A 57 2.97 0.14 2.82
C ILE A 57 3.78 -0.06 4.08
N LEU A 58 4.06 -1.32 4.44
CA LEU A 58 5.14 -1.62 5.38
C LEU A 58 6.47 -1.46 4.65
N MET A 59 7.15 -0.35 4.92
CA MET A 59 8.44 0.01 4.35
C MET A 59 9.56 -0.77 5.05
N PRO A 60 10.67 -1.05 4.36
CA PRO A 60 11.83 -1.65 5.01
C PRO A 60 12.45 -0.63 5.97
N GLY A 61 12.77 -1.07 7.19
CA GLY A 61 13.44 -0.28 8.22
C GLY A 61 14.94 -0.56 8.21
N ASP A 62 15.48 -0.99 9.35
CA ASP A 62 16.91 -1.32 9.49
C ASP A 62 17.34 -2.48 8.57
N GLU A 63 16.40 -3.27 8.04
CA GLU A 63 16.71 -4.35 7.09
C GLU A 63 17.35 -3.85 5.79
N VAL A 64 17.14 -2.57 5.43
CA VAL A 64 17.78 -1.92 4.28
C VAL A 64 19.31 -1.88 4.40
N GLU A 65 19.85 -1.84 5.63
CA GLU A 65 21.30 -1.77 5.87
C GLU A 65 22.06 -3.00 5.36
N SER A 66 21.36 -4.13 5.17
CA SER A 66 21.93 -5.36 4.62
C SER A 66 22.01 -5.38 3.09
N LEU A 67 21.44 -4.37 2.42
CA LEU A 67 21.37 -4.27 0.96
C LEU A 67 22.51 -3.40 0.42
N ASN A 68 22.88 -3.64 -0.84
CA ASN A 68 23.79 -2.73 -1.52
C ASN A 68 23.07 -1.45 -1.98
N ASN A 69 23.83 -0.37 -2.21
CA ASN A 69 23.27 0.92 -2.60
C ASN A 69 22.38 0.86 -3.85
N GLU A 70 22.71 0.03 -4.84
CA GLU A 70 21.91 -0.10 -6.06
C GLU A 70 20.52 -0.70 -5.76
N GLN A 71 20.45 -1.66 -4.84
CA GLN A 71 19.20 -2.24 -4.39
C GLN A 71 18.36 -1.22 -3.61
N VAL A 72 18.97 -0.46 -2.70
CA VAL A 72 18.28 0.60 -1.95
C VAL A 72 17.67 1.63 -2.90
N ILE A 73 18.48 2.16 -3.82
CA ILE A 73 18.05 3.13 -4.85
C ILE A 73 16.91 2.55 -5.70
N SER A 74 16.97 1.26 -6.04
CA SER A 74 15.92 0.62 -6.84
C SER A 74 14.60 0.50 -6.07
N ILE A 75 14.66 0.22 -4.77
CA ILE A 75 13.49 0.14 -3.90
C ILE A 75 12.85 1.53 -3.74
N GLU A 76 13.65 2.55 -3.42
CA GLU A 76 13.17 3.93 -3.30
C GLU A 76 12.51 4.42 -4.59
N ASN A 77 13.16 4.20 -5.74
CA ASN A 77 12.58 4.56 -7.03
C ASN A 77 11.26 3.82 -7.32
N ALA A 78 11.13 2.56 -6.92
CA ALA A 78 9.88 1.81 -7.11
C ALA A 78 8.76 2.39 -6.24
N LEU A 79 9.06 2.72 -4.98
CA LEU A 79 8.13 3.34 -4.04
C LEU A 79 7.68 4.74 -4.51
N ASP A 80 8.61 5.57 -4.96
CA ASP A 80 8.33 6.93 -5.44
C ASP A 80 7.45 6.91 -6.70
N LYS A 81 7.80 6.06 -7.68
CA LYS A 81 6.99 5.89 -8.90
C LYS A 81 5.60 5.39 -8.56
N PHE A 82 5.50 4.44 -7.65
CA PHE A 82 4.22 3.90 -7.20
C PHE A 82 3.36 4.97 -6.52
N ASN A 83 3.92 5.70 -5.55
CA ASN A 83 3.25 6.78 -4.85
C ASN A 83 2.75 7.86 -5.83
N TRP A 84 3.62 8.31 -6.74
CA TRP A 84 3.23 9.27 -7.76
C TRP A 84 2.08 8.77 -8.64
N HIS A 85 2.15 7.52 -9.09
CA HIS A 85 1.15 6.92 -9.96
C HIS A 85 -0.22 6.78 -9.27
N MET A 86 -0.25 6.30 -8.02
CA MET A 86 -1.49 6.16 -7.24
C MET A 86 -2.14 7.52 -6.96
N ASN A 87 -1.35 8.52 -6.57
CA ASN A 87 -1.87 9.86 -6.31
C ASN A 87 -2.51 10.49 -7.56
N LYS A 88 -1.97 10.22 -8.77
CA LYS A 88 -2.60 10.66 -10.03
C LYS A 88 -3.97 10.04 -10.26
N GLN A 89 -4.26 8.89 -9.67
CA GLN A 89 -5.55 8.22 -9.72
C GLN A 89 -6.48 8.60 -8.55
N GLY A 90 -6.06 9.52 -7.66
CA GLY A 90 -6.83 9.89 -6.46
C GLY A 90 -6.77 8.84 -5.34
N ILE A 91 -5.81 7.91 -5.40
CA ILE A 91 -5.56 6.92 -4.35
C ILE A 91 -4.38 7.41 -3.51
N SER A 92 -4.62 7.63 -2.22
CA SER A 92 -3.56 8.02 -1.28
C SER A 92 -2.62 6.86 -0.97
N VAL A 93 -1.36 7.14 -0.65
CA VAL A 93 -0.40 6.13 -0.21
C VAL A 93 0.18 6.56 1.13
N GLY A 94 0.06 5.70 2.13
CA GLY A 94 0.70 5.83 3.45
C GLY A 94 1.74 4.74 3.64
N GLY A 95 2.69 4.94 4.53
CA GLY A 95 3.72 3.94 4.77
C GLY A 95 4.60 4.26 5.95
N HIS A 96 4.96 3.21 6.68
CA HIS A 96 5.80 3.28 7.87
C HIS A 96 6.77 2.11 7.88
N THR A 97 7.92 2.28 8.52
CA THR A 97 8.96 1.24 8.68
C THR A 97 8.66 0.26 9.81
N SER A 98 7.62 0.49 10.59
CA SER A 98 7.27 -0.32 11.76
C SER A 98 5.80 -0.69 11.72
N ILE A 99 5.48 -1.87 12.23
CA ILE A 99 4.10 -2.37 12.25
C ILE A 99 3.19 -1.46 13.08
N SER A 100 3.68 -0.97 14.23
CA SER A 100 2.90 -0.09 15.10
C SER A 100 2.61 1.26 14.44
N GLY A 101 3.61 1.89 13.81
CA GLY A 101 3.41 3.16 13.12
C GLY A 101 2.46 3.02 11.92
N LEU A 102 2.56 1.91 11.18
CA LEU A 102 1.64 1.64 10.09
C LEU A 102 0.20 1.42 10.59
N ALA A 103 0.03 0.75 11.72
CA ALA A 103 -1.27 0.57 12.34
C ALA A 103 -1.88 1.92 12.78
N ASP A 104 -1.08 2.81 13.38
CA ASP A 104 -1.51 4.14 13.78
C ASP A 104 -1.95 4.99 12.57
N GLU A 105 -1.20 4.90 11.45
CA GLU A 105 -1.59 5.55 10.18
C GLU A 105 -2.94 5.06 9.65
N ILE A 106 -3.15 3.73 9.67
CA ILE A 106 -4.42 3.12 9.22
C ILE A 106 -5.57 3.57 10.12
N CYS A 107 -5.40 3.54 11.43
CA CYS A 107 -6.42 3.97 12.39
C CYS A 107 -6.77 5.45 12.22
N SER A 108 -5.75 6.31 12.04
CA SER A 108 -5.91 7.74 11.79
C SER A 108 -6.68 7.99 10.49
N TRP A 109 -6.29 7.33 9.39
CA TRP A 109 -7.00 7.42 8.11
C TRP A 109 -8.46 6.96 8.21
N ALA A 110 -8.70 5.88 8.95
CA ALA A 110 -10.04 5.35 9.15
C ALA A 110 -10.92 6.20 10.09
N ASN A 111 -10.36 7.25 10.72
CA ASN A 111 -11.00 8.05 11.77
C ASN A 111 -11.54 7.17 12.92
N VAL A 112 -10.81 6.11 13.28
CA VAL A 112 -11.13 5.22 14.40
C VAL A 112 -10.37 5.65 15.68
N ALA A 113 -9.96 6.92 15.74
CA ALA A 113 -9.33 7.51 16.93
C ALA A 113 -10.33 7.63 18.10
#